data_AF-A0A9E6E210-F1
#
_entry.id   AF-A0A9E6E210-F1
#
_cell.length_a   1.000
_cell.length_b   1.000
_cell.length_c   1.000
_cell.angle_alpha   90.00
_cell.angle_beta   90.00
_cell.angle_gamma   90.00
#
_symmetry.space_group_name_H-M   'P 1'
#
loop_
_entity.id
_entity.type
_entity.pdbx_description
1 polymer ?
#
loop_
_entity_poly.entity_id
_entity_poly.type
_entity_poly.pdbx_seq_one_letter_code
_entity_poly.pdbx_strand_id
1 'polypeptide(L)'
;MNTMNLPDSKAIACEDHLIIWFWEINMQKKGIEHKKIMAELKKLGDLLVKLRQQKPHFLLPSSRLELVKDIMQHTLLMGDKFYKKHEYFVSEIQQLIDTHYKNQLLFEYV
;
A
#
# COMPACT_ATOMS: atom_id res chain seq x y z
N MET A 1 -23.99 2.33 -17.63
CA MET A 1 -23.12 2.45 -16.43
C MET A 1 -22.13 1.30 -16.46
N ASN A 2 -20.85 1.57 -16.71
CA ASN A 2 -19.80 0.54 -16.85
C ASN A 2 -19.37 0.01 -15.48
N THR A 3 -20.01 -1.06 -15.03
CA THR A 3 -19.63 -1.84 -13.85
C THR A 3 -18.40 -2.74 -14.08
N MET A 4 -17.82 -2.74 -15.29
CA MET A 4 -16.80 -3.71 -15.72
C MET A 4 -15.37 -3.49 -15.18
N ASN A 5 -15.06 -2.39 -14.47
CA ASN A 5 -13.67 -2.05 -14.13
C ASN A 5 -13.40 -1.74 -12.65
N LEU A 6 -14.34 -2.02 -11.74
CA LEU A 6 -14.06 -1.86 -10.31
C LEU A 6 -13.27 -3.06 -9.79
N PRO A 7 -12.20 -2.86 -9.01
CA PRO A 7 -11.48 -3.95 -8.37
C PRO A 7 -12.41 -4.78 -7.47
N ASP A 8 -12.34 -6.10 -7.64
CA ASP A 8 -13.00 -7.04 -6.77
C ASP A 8 -12.26 -7.16 -5.41
N SER A 9 -12.88 -7.87 -4.46
CA SER A 9 -12.32 -8.04 -3.12
C SER A 9 -10.94 -8.72 -3.11
N LYS A 10 -10.69 -9.60 -4.09
CA LYS A 10 -9.40 -10.28 -4.23
C LYS A 10 -8.32 -9.30 -4.69
N ALA A 11 -8.62 -8.45 -5.65
CA ALA A 11 -7.71 -7.40 -6.10
C ALA A 11 -7.38 -6.44 -4.95
N ILE A 12 -8.39 -6.02 -4.19
CA ILE A 12 -8.19 -5.16 -3.01
C ILE A 12 -7.23 -5.82 -2.00
N ALA A 13 -7.45 -7.09 -1.66
CA ALA A 13 -6.59 -7.80 -0.72
C ALA A 13 -5.16 -7.98 -1.22
N CYS A 14 -4.98 -8.27 -2.52
CA CYS A 14 -3.66 -8.40 -3.14
C CYS A 14 -2.91 -7.06 -3.17
N GLU A 15 -3.62 -5.95 -3.36
CA GLU A 15 -3.04 -4.62 -3.26
C GLU A 15 -2.64 -4.28 -1.82
N ASP A 16 -3.48 -4.56 -0.83
CA ASP A 16 -3.12 -4.30 0.57
C ASP A 16 -1.82 -5.05 0.94
N HIS A 17 -1.68 -6.30 0.47
CA HIS A 17 -0.44 -7.06 0.61
C HIS A 17 0.75 -6.39 -0.10
N LEU A 18 0.55 -5.88 -1.32
CA LEU A 18 1.57 -5.13 -2.06
C LEU A 18 2.09 -3.94 -1.25
N ILE A 19 1.16 -3.12 -0.77
CA ILE A 19 1.45 -1.87 -0.06
C ILE A 19 2.25 -2.17 1.19
N ILE A 20 1.80 -3.14 1.99
CA ILE A 20 2.47 -3.59 3.21
C ILE A 20 3.88 -4.10 2.88
N TRP A 21 4.01 -4.95 1.86
CA TRP A 21 5.29 -5.54 1.48
C TRP A 21 6.30 -4.48 1.00
N PHE A 22 5.90 -3.58 0.08
CA PHE A 22 6.80 -2.52 -0.39
C PHE A 22 7.26 -1.61 0.74
N TRP A 23 6.35 -1.27 1.64
CA TRP A 23 6.66 -0.42 2.77
C TRP A 23 7.62 -1.11 3.75
N GLU A 24 7.40 -2.38 4.06
CA GLU A 24 8.28 -3.18 4.88
C GLU A 24 9.69 -3.25 4.28
N ILE A 25 9.82 -3.65 3.01
CA ILE A 25 11.13 -3.79 2.34
C ILE A 25 11.87 -2.45 2.29
N ASN A 26 11.17 -1.34 2.03
CA ASN A 26 11.76 0.00 2.08
C ASN A 26 12.35 0.32 3.47
N MET A 27 11.61 0.02 4.55
CA MET A 27 12.09 0.25 5.92
C MET A 27 13.24 -0.68 6.30
N GLN A 28 13.21 -1.95 5.89
CA GLN A 28 14.30 -2.90 6.08
C GLN A 28 15.58 -2.41 5.36
N LYS A 29 15.47 -1.95 4.11
CA LYS A 29 16.61 -1.40 3.35
C LYS A 29 17.17 -0.11 3.96
N LYS A 30 16.36 0.64 4.71
CA LYS A 30 16.80 1.80 5.50
C LYS A 30 17.45 1.42 6.85
N GLY A 31 17.55 0.14 7.17
CA GLY A 31 18.14 -0.33 8.43
C GLY A 31 17.26 -0.07 9.66
N ILE A 32 15.95 0.10 9.48
CA ILE A 32 15.03 0.32 10.60
C ILE A 32 14.89 -0.99 11.39
N GLU A 33 14.94 -0.88 12.73
CA GLU A 33 14.78 -2.03 13.62
C GLU A 33 13.41 -2.71 13.44
N HIS A 34 13.38 -4.04 13.45
CA HIS A 34 12.17 -4.83 13.22
C HIS A 34 10.99 -4.43 14.12
N LYS A 35 11.24 -4.14 15.40
CA LYS A 35 10.18 -3.69 16.32
C LYS A 35 9.51 -2.39 15.85
N LYS A 36 10.29 -1.45 15.30
CA LYS A 36 9.78 -0.18 14.74
C LYS A 36 9.05 -0.43 13.43
N ILE A 37 9.57 -1.30 12.57
CA ILE A 37 8.89 -1.73 11.33
C ILE A 37 7.50 -2.26 11.66
N MET A 38 7.37 -3.19 12.62
CA MET A 38 6.07 -3.76 12.99
C MET A 38 5.09 -2.69 13.51
N ALA A 39 5.57 -1.70 14.27
CA ALA A 39 4.73 -0.59 14.73
C ALA A 39 4.24 0.28 13.56
N GLU A 40 5.10 0.58 12.58
CA GLU A 40 4.73 1.34 11.39
C GLU A 40 3.80 0.55 10.46
N LEU A 41 4.02 -0.75 10.28
CA LEU A 41 3.12 -1.61 9.49
C LEU A 41 1.73 -1.72 10.13
N LYS A 42 1.64 -1.73 11.46
CA LYS A 42 0.34 -1.69 12.15
C LYS A 42 -0.42 -0.40 11.83
N LYS A 43 0.25 0.76 11.92
CA LYS A 43 -0.36 2.05 11.57
C LYS A 43 -0.79 2.10 10.10
N LEU A 44 0.03 1.57 9.20
CA LEU A 44 -0.29 1.47 7.78
C LEU A 44 -1.51 0.57 7.54
N GLY A 45 -1.60 -0.57 8.22
CA GLY A 45 -2.77 -1.45 8.16
C GLY A 45 -4.05 -0.75 8.63
N ASP A 46 -4.01 -0.06 9.77
CA ASP A 46 -5.15 0.72 10.28
C ASP A 46 -5.57 1.83 9.30
N LEU A 47 -4.60 2.49 8.66
CA LEU A 47 -4.84 3.48 7.61
C LEU A 47 -5.56 2.86 6.40
N LEU A 48 -5.06 1.74 5.90
CA LEU A 48 -5.68 1.05 4.76
C LEU A 48 -7.12 0.67 5.08
N VAL A 49 -7.40 0.10 6.25
CA VAL A 49 -8.78 -0.22 6.67
C VAL A 49 -9.70 1.00 6.62
N LYS A 50 -9.26 2.14 7.16
CA LYS A 50 -10.02 3.40 7.12
C LYS A 50 -10.24 3.89 5.68
N LEU A 51 -9.22 3.80 4.84
CA LEU A 51 -9.32 4.18 3.42
C LEU A 51 -10.32 3.30 2.68
N ARG A 52 -10.32 1.98 2.92
CA ARG A 52 -11.27 1.04 2.29
C ARG A 52 -12.71 1.32 2.75
N GLN A 53 -12.93 1.71 3.99
CA GLN A 53 -14.26 2.09 4.47
C GLN A 53 -14.79 3.34 3.76
N GLN A 54 -13.93 4.32 3.48
CA GLN A 54 -14.31 5.57 2.80
C GLN A 54 -14.37 5.42 1.28
N LYS A 55 -13.47 4.61 0.70
CA LYS A 55 -13.30 4.38 -0.74
C LYS A 55 -13.06 2.88 -0.99
N PRO A 56 -14.14 2.07 -1.05
CA PRO A 56 -14.04 0.61 -1.15
C PRO A 56 -13.21 0.11 -2.34
N HIS A 57 -13.26 0.85 -3.46
CA HIS A 57 -12.58 0.50 -4.71
C HIS A 57 -11.29 1.30 -4.96
N PHE A 58 -10.72 1.90 -3.91
CA PHE A 58 -9.44 2.57 -4.02
C PHE A 58 -8.38 1.64 -4.60
N LEU A 59 -7.47 2.17 -5.40
CA LEU A 59 -6.19 1.54 -5.70
C LEU A 59 -5.15 2.66 -5.73
N LEU A 60 -3.90 2.33 -5.41
CA LEU A 60 -2.78 3.20 -5.75
C LEU A 60 -2.78 3.45 -7.26
N PRO A 61 -2.39 4.65 -7.73
CA PRO A 61 -2.43 5.00 -9.15
C PRO A 61 -1.71 4.00 -10.05
N SER A 62 -0.58 3.46 -9.58
CA SER A 62 0.21 2.49 -10.33
C SER A 62 -0.21 1.03 -10.12
N SER A 63 -1.11 0.74 -9.18
CA SER A 63 -1.69 -0.58 -8.96
C SER A 63 -2.74 -0.90 -10.02
N ARG A 64 -2.29 -1.23 -11.25
CA ARG A 64 -3.17 -1.78 -12.27
C ARG A 64 -3.62 -3.19 -11.86
N LEU A 65 -4.88 -3.54 -12.15
CA LEU A 65 -5.47 -4.85 -11.81
C LEU A 65 -4.64 -6.07 -12.23
N GLU A 66 -3.94 -5.97 -13.36
CA GLU A 66 -3.03 -7.02 -13.85
C GLU A 66 -1.86 -7.22 -12.89
N LEU A 67 -1.21 -6.13 -12.47
CA LEU A 67 -0.11 -6.17 -11.52
C LEU A 67 -0.58 -6.76 -10.18
N VAL A 68 -1.74 -6.35 -9.70
CA VAL A 68 -2.35 -6.82 -8.45
C VAL A 68 -2.57 -8.33 -8.45
N LYS A 69 -2.98 -8.92 -9.59
CA LYS A 69 -3.13 -10.38 -9.74
C LYS A 69 -1.79 -11.11 -9.72
N ASP A 70 -0.74 -10.45 -10.20
CA ASP A 70 0.61 -11.00 -10.36
C ASP A 70 1.45 -10.90 -9.06
N ILE A 71 1.14 -9.95 -8.17
CA ILE A 71 1.92 -9.64 -6.98
C ILE A 71 2.17 -10.85 -6.08
N MET A 72 1.18 -11.71 -5.86
CA MET A 72 1.36 -12.89 -5.00
C MET A 72 2.43 -13.86 -5.51
N GLN A 73 2.48 -14.08 -6.83
CA GLN A 73 3.46 -14.97 -7.45
C GLN A 73 4.83 -14.30 -7.59
N HIS A 74 4.83 -13.03 -8.02
CA HIS A 74 6.07 -12.32 -8.31
C HIS A 74 6.83 -11.90 -7.05
N THR A 75 6.14 -11.60 -5.95
CA THR A 75 6.80 -11.23 -4.69
C THR A 75 7.60 -12.41 -4.13
N LEU A 76 7.02 -13.61 -4.14
CA LEU A 76 7.68 -14.83 -3.68
C LEU A 76 8.83 -15.27 -4.60
N LEU A 77 8.66 -15.14 -5.91
CA LEU A 77 9.63 -15.65 -6.88
C LEU A 77 10.75 -14.66 -7.23
N MET A 78 10.47 -13.35 -7.22
CA MET A 78 11.38 -12.33 -7.72
C MET A 78 11.90 -11.36 -6.66
N GLY A 79 11.24 -11.27 -5.49
CA GLY A 79 11.69 -10.51 -4.32
C GLY A 79 12.32 -9.15 -4.66
N ASP A 80 13.64 -9.04 -4.44
CA ASP A 80 14.43 -7.81 -4.67
C ASP A 80 14.38 -7.28 -6.12
N LYS A 81 14.31 -8.17 -7.12
CA LYS A 81 14.22 -7.74 -8.53
C LYS A 81 12.88 -7.09 -8.82
N PHE A 82 11.81 -7.63 -8.23
CA PHE A 82 10.48 -7.04 -8.31
C PHE A 82 10.44 -5.70 -7.58
N TYR A 83 11.01 -5.63 -6.38
CA TYR A 83 11.12 -4.37 -5.62
C TYR A 83 11.78 -3.27 -6.46
N LYS A 84 12.98 -3.53 -7.02
CA LYS A 84 13.72 -2.54 -7.80
C LYS A 84 12.96 -2.06 -9.03
N LYS A 85 12.27 -2.97 -9.73
CA LYS A 85 11.47 -2.63 -10.92
C LYS A 85 10.30 -1.69 -10.59
N HIS A 86 9.79 -1.79 -9.37
CA HIS A 86 8.54 -1.16 -8.96
C HIS A 86 8.73 -0.26 -7.71
N GLU A 87 9.94 0.25 -7.49
CA GLU A 87 10.29 1.07 -6.31
C GLU A 87 9.48 2.37 -6.22
N TYR A 88 8.90 2.82 -7.33
CA TYR A 88 7.99 3.97 -7.38
C TYR A 88 6.78 3.81 -6.42
N PHE A 89 6.37 2.58 -6.09
CA PHE A 89 5.30 2.35 -5.10
C PHE A 89 5.65 2.93 -3.74
N VAL A 90 6.92 2.98 -3.37
CA VAL A 90 7.35 3.58 -2.10
C VAL A 90 6.95 5.06 -2.04
N SER A 91 7.06 5.77 -3.16
CA SER A 91 6.68 7.19 -3.23
C SER A 91 5.16 7.37 -3.14
N GLU A 92 4.38 6.52 -3.80
CA GLU A 92 2.91 6.56 -3.73
C GLU A 92 2.41 6.24 -2.32
N ILE A 93 3.02 5.26 -1.65
CA ILE A 93 2.70 4.89 -0.27
C ILE A 93 3.05 6.03 0.69
N GLN A 94 4.22 6.66 0.52
CA GLN A 94 4.60 7.82 1.33
C GLN A 94 3.60 8.96 1.15
N GLN A 95 3.18 9.27 -0.08
CA GLN A 95 2.18 10.30 -0.35
C GLN A 95 0.82 9.97 0.29
N LEU A 96 0.42 8.70 0.26
CA LEU A 96 -0.80 8.21 0.92
C LEU A 96 -0.75 8.47 2.44
N ILE A 97 0.36 8.10 3.07
CA ILE A 97 0.63 8.31 4.50
C ILE A 97 0.62 9.80 4.83
N ASP A 98 1.36 10.61 4.08
CA ASP A 98 1.48 12.05 4.30
C ASP A 98 0.13 12.76 4.16
N THR A 99 -0.66 12.37 3.16
CA THR A 99 -2.01 12.93 2.95
C THR A 99 -2.93 12.62 4.12
N HIS A 100 -2.87 11.40 4.66
CA HIS A 100 -3.67 11.04 5.83
C HIS A 100 -3.30 11.87 7.06
N TYR A 101 -2.01 11.95 7.39
CA TYR A 101 -1.55 12.67 8.57
C TYR A 101 -1.69 14.20 8.45
N LYS A 102 -1.49 14.77 7.25
CA LYS A 102 -1.81 16.19 6.99
C LYS A 102 -3.29 16.49 7.20
N ASN A 103 -4.17 15.59 6.74
CA ASN A 103 -5.60 15.76 6.94
C ASN A 103 -5.99 15.65 8.42
N GLN A 104 -5.39 14.74 9.19
CA GLN A 104 -5.65 14.66 10.64
C GLN A 104 -5.27 15.95 11.40
N LEU A 105 -4.13 16.55 11.06
CA LEU A 105 -3.71 17.83 11.65
C LEU A 105 -4.67 18.98 11.35
N LEU A 106 -5.40 18.93 10.23
CA LEU A 106 -6.41 19.94 9.89
C LEU A 106 -7.73 19.76 10.67
N PHE A 107 -8.06 18.53 11.09
CA PHE A 107 -9.26 18.25 11.87
C PHE A 107 -9.09 18.46 13.39
N GLU A 108 -7.86 18.52 13.90
CA GLU A 108 -7.58 18.83 15.32
C GLU A 108 -7.58 20.34 15.64
N TYR A 109 -7.73 21.20 14.63
CA TYR A 109 -7.72 22.67 14.75
C TYR A 109 -9.05 23.36 14.43
N VAL A 110 -10.17 22.62 14.34
CA VAL A 110 -11.54 23.14 14.16
C VAL A 110 -12.42 22.71 15.30
#